data_AF-A0A2A8PNI0-F1
#
_entry.id   AF-A0A2A8PNI0-F1
#
_cell.length_a   1.000
_cell.length_b   1.000
_cell.length_c   1.000
_cell.angle_alpha   90.00
_cell.angle_beta   90.00
_cell.angle_gamma   90.00
#
_symmetry.space_group_name_H-M   'P 1'
#
loop_
_entity.id
_entity.type
_entity.pdbx_description
1 polymer ?
#
loop_
_entity_poly.entity_id
_entity_poly.type
_entity_poly.pdbx_seq_one_letter_code
_entity_poly.pdbx_strand_id
1 'polypeptide(L)'
;SLGKLDKTKNSYIVKGLESATEYEFTIKSIDENGFETSGAKTKVSTKMPVLPPPDKVFVTPQNGKLVIAWNGVSSPYLQGYNVY
;
A
#
# COMPACT_ATOMS: atom_id res chain seq x y z
N SER A 1 -11.34 -14.79 11.87
CA SER A 1 -10.50 -15.50 10.89
C SER A 1 -10.74 -14.88 9.52
N LEU A 2 -9.70 -14.73 8.69
CA LEU A 2 -9.86 -14.24 7.31
C LEU A 2 -10.55 -15.27 6.40
N GLY A 3 -10.47 -16.57 6.75
CA GLY A 3 -11.14 -17.66 6.05
C GLY A 3 -10.63 -19.03 6.48
N LYS A 4 -11.36 -20.08 6.10
CA LYS A 4 -10.91 -21.49 6.12
C LYS A 4 -10.72 -21.92 4.68
N LEU A 5 -9.59 -22.55 4.36
CA LEU A 5 -9.25 -22.96 3.00
C LEU A 5 -9.21 -24.49 2.91
N ASP A 6 -9.50 -25.01 1.72
CA ASP A 6 -9.35 -26.43 1.44
C ASP A 6 -7.87 -26.86 1.55
N LYS A 7 -7.65 -28.13 1.88
CA LYS A 7 -6.30 -28.72 2.04
C LYS A 7 -5.38 -28.60 0.82
N THR A 8 -5.92 -28.28 -0.35
CA THR A 8 -5.17 -28.09 -1.60
C THR A 8 -4.74 -26.65 -1.85
N LYS A 9 -5.16 -25.70 -1.02
CA LYS A 9 -4.81 -24.28 -1.16
C LYS A 9 -3.59 -23.95 -0.30
N ASN A 10 -2.62 -23.30 -0.91
CA ASN A 10 -1.39 -22.82 -0.28
C ASN A 10 -1.21 -21.28 -0.37
N SER A 11 -2.28 -20.56 -0.76
CA SER A 11 -2.25 -19.11 -0.92
C SER A 11 -3.60 -18.48 -0.57
N TYR A 12 -3.58 -17.25 -0.07
CA TYR A 12 -4.77 -16.46 0.23
C TYR A 12 -4.54 -14.99 -0.17
N ILE A 13 -5.53 -14.35 -0.80
CA ILE A 13 -5.45 -12.94 -1.18
C ILE A 13 -6.23 -12.11 -0.16
N VAL A 14 -5.52 -11.31 0.63
CA VAL A 14 -6.13 -10.30 1.50
C VAL A 14 -6.29 -9.01 0.69
N LYS A 15 -7.50 -8.44 0.68
CA LYS A 15 -7.83 -7.21 -0.05
C LYS A 15 -8.21 -6.10 0.92
N GLY A 16 -8.21 -4.85 0.45
CA GLY A 16 -8.66 -3.70 1.24
C GLY A 16 -7.73 -3.34 2.40
N LEU A 17 -6.43 -3.61 2.27
CA LEU A 17 -5.43 -3.19 3.23
C LEU A 17 -4.99 -1.75 2.96
N GLU A 18 -4.67 -1.02 4.03
CA GLU A 18 -4.08 0.31 3.94
C GLU A 18 -2.65 0.21 3.41
N SER A 19 -2.22 1.22 2.65
CA SER A 19 -0.84 1.31 2.16
C SER A 19 0.12 1.68 3.28
N ALA A 20 1.39 1.34 3.12
CA ALA A 20 2.46 1.62 4.10
C ALA A 20 2.13 1.22 5.55
N THR A 21 1.39 0.12 5.74
CA THR A 21 0.88 -0.33 7.05
C THR A 21 1.40 -1.74 7.34
N GLU A 22 1.91 -1.98 8.56
CA GLU A 22 2.33 -3.32 9.02
C GLU A 22 1.12 -4.15 9.44
N TYR A 23 1.09 -5.41 8.99
CA TYR A 23 0.11 -6.41 9.40
C TYR A 23 0.80 -7.67 9.91
N GLU A 24 0.18 -8.33 10.89
CA GLU A 24 0.58 -9.66 11.38
C GLU A 24 -0.45 -10.69 10.95
N PHE A 25 0.01 -11.81 10.40
CA PHE A 25 -0.83 -12.96 10.04
C PHE A 25 -0.38 -14.21 10.79
N THR A 26 -1.35 -15.01 11.20
CA THR A 26 -1.13 -16.35 11.78
C THR A 26 -1.82 -17.39 10.90
N ILE A 27 -1.09 -18.40 10.45
CA ILE A 27 -1.62 -19.52 9.66
C ILE A 27 -1.59 -20.78 10.52
N LYS A 28 -2.73 -21.46 10.62
CA LYS A 28 -2.89 -22.71 11.38
C LYS A 28 -3.41 -23.82 10.48
N SER A 29 -2.90 -25.03 10.69
CA SER A 29 -3.49 -26.23 10.07
C SER A 29 -4.67 -26.71 10.92
N ILE A 30 -5.67 -27.28 10.27
CA ILE A 30 -6.88 -27.83 10.90
C ILE A 30 -7.00 -29.29 10.45
N ASP A 31 -7.17 -30.23 11.40
CA ASP A 31 -7.37 -31.64 11.09
C ASP A 31 -8.85 -31.98 10.80
N GLU A 32 -9.14 -33.28 10.58
CA GLU A 32 -10.51 -33.75 10.29
C GLU A 32 -11.49 -33.60 11.45
N ASN A 33 -10.99 -33.53 12.69
CA ASN A 33 -11.77 -33.33 13.90
C ASN A 33 -11.93 -31.84 14.25
N GLY A 34 -11.30 -30.94 13.48
CA GLY A 34 -11.35 -29.50 13.68
C GLY A 34 -10.30 -28.97 14.66
N PHE A 35 -9.32 -29.78 15.08
CA PHE A 35 -8.25 -29.31 15.95
C PHE A 35 -7.25 -28.43 15.19
N GLU A 36 -6.84 -27.33 15.81
CA GLU A 36 -5.88 -26.39 15.25
C GLU A 36 -4.47 -26.58 15.83
N THR A 37 -3.45 -26.41 14.99
CA THR A 37 -2.06 -26.25 15.44
C THR A 37 -1.82 -24.90 16.13
N SER A 38 -0.68 -24.73 16.82
CA SER A 38 -0.23 -23.43 17.37
C SER A 38 -0.13 -22.32 16.31
N GLY A 39 0.25 -22.69 15.08
CA GLY A 39 0.30 -21.81 13.91
C GLY A 39 1.63 -21.10 13.70
N ALA A 40 1.88 -20.70 12.46
CA ALA A 40 3.03 -19.90 12.06
C ALA A 40 2.65 -18.43 11.94
N LYS A 41 3.46 -17.55 12.54
CA LYS A 41 3.26 -16.09 12.51
C LYS A 41 4.21 -15.43 11.52
N THR A 42 3.73 -14.41 10.82
CA THR A 42 4.57 -13.56 9.98
C THR A 42 4.07 -12.12 10.03
N LYS A 43 5.01 -11.18 9.95
CA LYS A 43 4.73 -9.76 9.80
C LYS A 43 5.16 -9.28 8.43
N VAL A 44 4.39 -8.38 7.86
CA VAL A 44 4.69 -7.77 6.56
C VAL A 44 4.04 -6.40 6.48
N SER A 45 4.73 -5.45 5.85
CA SER A 45 4.19 -4.14 5.54
C SER A 45 3.74 -4.08 4.09
N THR A 46 2.58 -3.48 3.86
CA THR A 46 2.14 -3.11 2.50
C THR A 46 3.09 -2.07 1.91
N LYS A 47 3.19 -2.04 0.58
CA LYS A 47 4.03 -1.05 -0.11
C LYS A 47 3.46 0.36 0.06
N MET A 48 4.33 1.36 -0.11
CA MET A 48 3.92 2.75 -0.28
C MET A 48 2.96 2.87 -1.48
N PRO A 49 1.93 3.74 -1.40
CA PRO A 49 1.08 3.97 -2.55
C PRO A 49 1.87 4.73 -3.62
N VAL A 50 1.48 4.53 -4.88
CA VAL A 50 1.97 5.36 -5.98
C VAL A 50 1.32 6.74 -5.84
N LEU A 51 2.14 7.79 -5.79
CA LEU A 51 1.64 9.16 -5.81
C LEU A 51 1.28 9.56 -7.25
N PRO A 52 0.14 10.24 -7.47
CA PRO A 52 -0.14 10.82 -8.78
C PRO A 52 0.86 11.96 -9.07
N PRO A 53 1.11 12.30 -10.34
CA PRO A 53 1.86 13.50 -10.68
C PRO A 53 1.11 14.76 -10.22
N PRO A 54 1.80 15.90 -10.08
CA PRO A 54 1.14 17.17 -9.86
C PRO A 54 0.28 17.56 -11.09
N ASP A 55 -0.93 18.04 -10.84
CA ASP A 55 -1.86 18.41 -11.90
C ASP A 55 -1.68 19.88 -12.34
N LYS A 56 -2.20 20.23 -13.52
CA LYS A 56 -2.29 21.61 -14.03
C LYS A 56 -0.98 22.40 -13.90
N VAL A 57 0.09 21.91 -14.52
CA VAL A 57 1.37 22.64 -14.58
C VAL A 57 1.22 23.84 -15.54
N PHE A 58 1.59 25.03 -15.08
CA PHE A 58 1.64 26.23 -15.90
C PHE A 58 2.93 27.02 -15.68
N VAL A 59 3.38 27.68 -16.75
CA VAL A 59 4.59 28.50 -16.76
C VAL A 59 4.23 29.90 -17.21
N THR A 60 4.49 30.88 -16.36
CA THR A 60 4.24 32.30 -16.65
C THR A 60 5.56 33.00 -16.93
N PRO A 61 5.80 33.47 -18.17
CA PRO A 61 6.99 34.24 -18.48
C PRO A 61 6.92 35.63 -17.87
N GLN A 62 8.07 36.11 -17.38
CA GLN A 62 8.24 37.46 -16.84
C GLN A 62 9.59 38.04 -17.33
N ASN A 63 9.82 39.34 -17.09
CA ASN A 63 11.09 39.96 -17.47
C ASN A 63 12.26 39.35 -16.67
N GLY A 64 13.10 38.58 -17.35
CA GLY A 64 14.28 37.92 -16.78
C GLY A 64 14.00 36.67 -15.93
N LYS A 65 12.76 36.14 -15.90
CA LYS A 65 12.46 34.91 -15.13
C LYS A 65 11.19 34.19 -15.62
N LEU A 66 11.04 32.94 -15.20
CA LEU A 66 9.82 32.14 -15.35
C LEU A 66 9.26 31.82 -13.96
N VAL A 67 7.94 31.83 -13.83
CA VAL A 67 7.24 31.31 -12.65
C VAL A 67 6.54 30.02 -13.05
N ILE A 68 6.94 28.91 -12.44
CA ILE A 68 6.34 27.59 -12.65
C ILE A 68 5.45 27.28 -11.45
N ALA A 69 4.21 26.89 -11.70
CA ALA A 69 3.28 26.48 -10.65
C ALA A 69 2.39 25.33 -11.12
N TRP A 70 1.84 24.59 -10.15
CA TRP A 70 1.02 23.40 -10.36
C TRP A 70 0.05 23.22 -9.19
N ASN A 71 -0.95 22.38 -9.38
CA ASN A 71 -1.81 21.92 -8.31
C ASN A 71 -1.10 20.87 -7.45
N GLY A 72 -1.19 21.02 -6.13
CA GLY A 72 -0.58 20.10 -5.18
C GLY A 72 -1.18 18.69 -5.25
N VAL A 73 -0.32 17.69 -5.01
CA VAL A 73 -0.72 16.29 -4.83
C VAL A 73 -1.27 16.10 -3.41
N SER A 74 -2.53 15.68 -3.30
CA SER A 74 -3.16 15.40 -2.01
C SER A 74 -2.80 13.99 -1.54
N SER A 75 -1.78 13.88 -0.68
CA SER A 75 -1.39 12.61 -0.06
C SER A 75 -0.63 12.86 1.24
N PRO A 76 -0.90 12.09 2.31
CA PRO A 76 -0.10 12.16 3.54
C PRO A 76 1.33 11.64 3.33
N TYR A 77 1.60 10.97 2.21
CA TYR A 77 2.91 10.42 1.88
C TYR A 77 3.73 11.33 0.96
N LEU A 78 3.18 12.46 0.48
CA LEU A 78 3.92 13.43 -0.32
C LEU A 78 4.98 14.12 0.55
N GLN A 79 6.24 14.08 0.12
CA GLN A 79 7.35 14.77 0.79
C GLN A 79 7.81 16.04 0.07
N GLY A 80 7.61 16.14 -1.24
CA GLY A 80 8.04 17.29 -2.02
C GLY A 80 8.00 17.03 -3.53
N TYR A 81 8.58 17.96 -4.29
CA TYR A 81 8.67 17.90 -5.74
C TYR A 81 10.11 18.16 -6.18
N ASN A 82 10.61 17.37 -7.12
CA ASN A 82 11.82 17.70 -7.86
C ASN A 82 11.42 18.43 -9.14
N VAL A 83 12.08 19.56 -9.42
CA VAL A 83 11.89 20.34 -10.65
C VAL A 83 13.21 20.35 -11.40
N TYR A 84 13.18 19.94 -12.67
CA TYR A 84 14.33 19.83 -13.56
C TYR A 84 14.21 20.80 -14.73
#